data_AF-A0AA41PVG5-F1
#
_entry.id   AF-A0AA41PVG5-F1
#
_cell.length_a   1.000
_cell.length_b   1.000
_cell.length_c   1.000
_cell.angle_alpha   90.00
_cell.angle_beta   90.00
_cell.angle_gamma   90.00
#
_symmetry.space_group_name_H-M   'P 1'
#
loop_
_entity.id
_entity.type
_entity.pdbx_description
1 polymer ?
#
loop_
_entity_poly.entity_id
_entity_poly.type
_entity_poly.pdbx_seq_one_letter_code
_entity_poly.pdbx_strand_id
1 'polypeptide(L)'
;MPDNENPIMATTPPPADSLGGYALGTWEQKPGQRGMSVRIAREISDAEFDRHIEAIDTYEALVERSAFELIQRSFFNIRTMIESLANVERFGGDFRRAQRGPVNKSVMAEVTNWLAATRLYLENERDFILNAFGEKSAEMIAYKAATSGAFDSHDGYRFLYNLRDYTQHCGIPSGYLDISGSAPNRRIVLSLDRSRLLTARFKWSKHAKALLNTWPEKIPLVPLMEDAMEGYATVEEQMLRIILRRCINFSPILIKSIESLNGMSGNAALFRLPRSADAHGNINFSVRTFPDQDSLVAILAASETEDPFAELCIEEPSPPPSLPTDGTRASALLSTFLMGDLEETGRVINLILQRDGEVGPLVSDLVNTSAVLVHMLSELLGAPPHALLGNLGHIASED
;
A
#
# COMPACT_ATOMS: atom_id res chain seq x y z
N MET A 1 -25.27 24.34 -28.25
CA MET A 1 -24.62 24.44 -26.92
C MET A 1 -23.30 25.15 -27.17
N PRO A 2 -23.03 26.32 -26.57
CA PRO A 2 -21.75 26.98 -26.75
C PRO A 2 -20.74 26.43 -25.75
N ASP A 3 -19.54 26.16 -26.28
CA ASP A 3 -18.35 25.74 -25.55
C ASP A 3 -17.97 26.77 -24.49
N ASN A 4 -17.89 26.31 -23.24
CA ASN A 4 -17.43 27.11 -22.10
C ASN A 4 -16.14 26.47 -21.58
N GLU A 5 -15.07 26.58 -22.38
CA GLU A 5 -13.71 26.30 -21.93
C GLU A 5 -13.23 27.47 -21.09
N ASN A 6 -13.36 27.36 -19.77
CA ASN A 6 -12.65 28.21 -18.84
C ASN A 6 -11.15 27.83 -18.91
N PRO A 7 -10.25 28.74 -19.31
CA PRO A 7 -8.83 28.46 -19.25
C PRO A 7 -8.42 28.33 -17.79
N ILE A 8 -7.78 27.20 -17.46
CA ILE A 8 -7.08 27.01 -16.19
C ILE A 8 -6.07 28.15 -16.08
N MET A 9 -6.37 29.13 -15.22
CA MET A 9 -5.44 30.21 -14.91
C MET A 9 -4.20 29.58 -14.29
N ALA A 10 -3.11 29.54 -15.07
CA ALA A 10 -1.79 29.35 -14.52
C ALA A 10 -1.58 30.47 -13.48
N THR A 11 -1.57 30.09 -12.21
CA THR A 11 -1.24 30.99 -11.12
C THR A 11 0.18 31.47 -11.35
N THR A 12 0.31 32.74 -11.77
CA THR A 12 1.61 33.42 -11.85
C THR A 12 2.33 33.21 -10.52
N PRO A 13 3.59 32.71 -10.53
CA PRO A 13 4.35 32.61 -9.30
C PRO A 13 4.41 33.99 -8.65
N PRO A 14 4.18 34.09 -7.32
CA PRO A 14 4.20 35.38 -6.64
C PRO A 14 5.54 36.09 -6.88
N PRO A 15 5.56 37.43 -6.92
CA PRO A 15 6.76 38.21 -7.18
C PRO A 15 7.86 37.85 -6.18
N ALA A 16 9.11 37.71 -6.67
CA ALA A 16 10.27 37.26 -5.88
C ALA A 16 10.55 38.08 -4.60
N ASP A 17 10.02 39.31 -4.52
CA ASP A 17 10.13 40.18 -3.35
C ASP A 17 9.13 39.85 -2.22
N SER A 18 8.33 38.78 -2.31
CA SER A 18 7.36 38.39 -1.27
C SER A 18 7.80 37.24 -0.35
N LEU A 19 9.07 36.80 -0.43
CA LEU A 19 9.55 35.65 0.35
C LEU A 19 9.69 36.02 1.84
N GLY A 20 8.89 35.36 2.68
CA GLY A 20 9.02 35.40 4.14
C GLY A 20 10.29 34.71 4.64
N GLY A 21 10.62 34.88 5.93
CA GLY A 21 11.82 34.29 6.53
C GLY A 21 11.68 32.79 6.80
N TYR A 22 12.81 32.10 6.88
CA TYR A 22 12.87 30.69 7.29
C TYR A 22 13.45 30.58 8.69
N ALA A 23 12.99 29.59 9.45
CA ALA A 23 13.45 29.39 10.80
C ALA A 23 13.53 27.91 11.18
N LEU A 24 14.39 27.61 12.14
CA LEU A 24 14.51 26.32 12.81
C LEU A 24 13.95 26.46 14.23
N GLY A 25 13.21 25.45 14.70
CA GLY A 25 12.62 25.47 16.03
C GLY A 25 11.97 24.15 16.43
N THR A 26 11.10 24.18 17.43
CA THR A 26 10.29 23.03 17.84
C THR A 26 8.81 23.33 17.80
N TRP A 27 8.00 22.28 17.66
CA TRP A 27 6.56 22.34 17.83
C TRP A 27 6.02 21.24 18.75
N GLU A 28 4.93 21.52 19.44
CA GLU A 28 4.25 20.57 20.33
C GLU A 28 2.74 20.78 20.24
N GLN A 29 1.98 19.67 20.15
CA GLN A 29 0.53 19.68 20.26
C GLN A 29 0.10 18.68 21.33
N LYS A 30 -0.48 19.18 22.42
CA LYS A 30 -0.97 18.32 23.50
C LYS A 30 -2.37 17.78 23.19
N PRO A 31 -2.74 16.59 23.68
CA PRO A 31 -4.11 16.10 23.58
C PRO A 31 -5.12 17.13 24.12
N GLY A 32 -6.15 17.44 23.32
CA GLY A 32 -7.17 18.43 23.66
C GLY A 32 -6.77 19.90 23.46
N GLN A 33 -5.52 20.20 23.10
CA GLN A 33 -5.07 21.56 22.79
C GLN A 33 -5.62 22.00 21.42
N ARG A 34 -6.26 23.17 21.38
CA ARG A 34 -6.56 23.85 20.11
C ARG A 34 -5.30 24.52 19.59
N GLY A 35 -4.83 24.08 18.43
CA GLY A 35 -3.63 24.61 17.78
C GLY A 35 -2.34 23.95 18.26
N MET A 36 -1.22 24.55 17.86
CA MET A 36 0.14 24.04 18.06
C MET A 36 1.00 25.08 18.77
N SER A 37 1.76 24.65 19.77
CA SER A 37 2.78 25.48 20.41
C SER A 37 4.02 25.47 19.53
N VAL A 38 4.48 26.63 19.07
CA VAL A 38 5.69 26.78 18.25
C VAL A 38 6.73 27.59 18.99
N ARG A 39 7.98 27.14 18.96
CA ARG A 39 9.13 27.85 19.52
C ARG A 39 10.21 27.97 18.46
N ILE A 40 10.49 29.20 18.05
CA ILE A 40 11.56 29.50 17.09
C ILE A 40 12.89 29.60 17.84
N ALA A 41 13.89 28.84 17.41
CA ALA A 41 15.23 28.86 17.99
C ALA A 41 16.12 29.88 17.28
N ARG A 42 16.15 29.84 15.94
CA ARG A 42 16.89 30.79 15.11
C ARG A 42 16.32 30.90 13.70
N GLU A 43 16.59 32.03 13.07
CA GLU A 43 16.39 32.20 11.63
C GLU A 43 17.48 31.45 10.85
N ILE A 44 17.13 30.97 9.66
CA ILE A 44 18.02 30.24 8.76
C ILE A 44 17.95 30.82 7.35
N SER A 45 19.03 30.66 6.60
CA SER A 45 19.08 31.11 5.20
C SER A 45 18.26 30.19 4.28
N ASP A 46 17.85 30.70 3.11
CA ASP A 46 17.17 29.93 2.06
C ASP A 46 17.95 28.65 1.69
N ALA A 47 19.27 28.77 1.48
CA ALA A 47 20.12 27.64 1.13
C ALA A 47 20.22 26.60 2.27
N GLU A 48 20.13 27.03 3.52
CA GLU A 48 20.08 26.12 4.66
C GLU A 48 18.71 25.43 4.72
N PHE A 49 17.62 26.18 4.54
CA PHE A 49 16.26 25.63 4.51
C PHE A 49 16.11 24.57 3.40
N ASP A 50 16.52 24.89 2.16
CA ASP A 50 16.44 23.99 1.02
C ASP A 50 17.21 22.68 1.26
N ARG A 51 18.41 22.77 1.85
CA ARG A 51 19.20 21.58 2.19
C ARG A 51 18.52 20.71 3.25
N HIS A 52 17.85 21.31 4.24
CA HIS A 52 17.11 20.53 5.23
C HIS A 52 15.84 19.92 4.65
N ILE A 53 15.12 20.64 3.78
CA ILE A 53 13.97 20.08 3.05
C ILE A 53 14.41 18.88 2.23
N GLU A 54 15.48 19.01 1.45
CA GLU A 54 16.00 17.89 0.66
C GLU A 54 16.38 16.68 1.53
N ALA A 55 16.98 16.92 2.71
CA ALA A 55 17.32 15.88 3.66
C ALA A 55 16.08 15.21 4.29
N ILE A 56 15.06 15.99 4.66
CA ILE A 56 13.79 15.50 5.18
C ILE A 56 13.04 14.70 4.11
N ASP A 57 12.87 15.26 2.92
CA ASP A 57 12.17 14.61 1.81
C ASP A 57 12.90 13.31 1.40
N THR A 58 14.23 13.25 1.52
CA THR A 58 15.02 12.02 1.28
C THR A 58 14.72 10.95 2.33
N TYR A 59 14.63 11.33 3.61
CA TYR A 59 14.23 10.40 4.68
C TYR A 59 12.78 9.96 4.52
N GLU A 60 11.86 10.88 4.24
CA GLU A 60 10.45 10.55 3.98
C GLU A 60 10.32 9.57 2.80
N ALA A 61 11.09 9.77 1.72
CA ALA A 61 11.11 8.82 0.61
C ALA A 61 11.65 7.43 0.99
N LEU A 62 12.46 7.30 2.05
CA LEU A 62 12.92 6.01 2.57
C LEU A 62 11.82 5.29 3.36
N VAL A 63 11.06 6.02 4.17
CA VAL A 63 10.08 5.44 5.10
C VAL A 63 8.66 5.36 4.53
N GLU A 64 8.27 6.29 3.65
CA GLU A 64 6.95 6.38 3.05
C GLU A 64 6.97 5.81 1.61
N ARG A 65 6.79 4.51 1.50
CA ARG A 65 6.82 3.80 0.20
C ARG A 65 5.42 3.68 -0.42
N SER A 66 4.65 4.76 -0.32
CA SER A 66 3.20 4.79 -0.64
C SER A 66 2.82 4.22 -2.01
N ALA A 67 3.66 4.44 -3.04
CA ALA A 67 3.40 3.91 -4.38
C ALA A 67 3.60 2.38 -4.44
N PHE A 68 4.58 1.84 -3.72
CA PHE A 68 4.81 0.40 -3.60
C PHE A 68 3.76 -0.27 -2.69
N GLU A 69 3.45 0.36 -1.55
CA GLU A 69 2.36 -0.06 -0.65
C GLU A 69 1.03 -0.16 -1.38
N LEU A 70 0.75 0.75 -2.32
CA LEU A 70 -0.46 0.69 -3.15
C LEU A 70 -0.52 -0.59 -4.00
N ILE A 71 0.61 -1.02 -4.57
CA ILE A 71 0.71 -2.28 -5.29
C ILE A 71 0.45 -3.45 -4.34
N GLN A 72 1.15 -3.49 -3.20
CA GLN A 72 1.02 -4.56 -2.21
C GLN A 72 -0.42 -4.69 -1.72
N ARG A 73 -1.06 -3.58 -1.34
CA ARG A 73 -2.46 -3.55 -0.91
C ARG A 73 -3.40 -4.01 -2.01
N SER A 74 -3.22 -3.54 -3.24
CA SER A 74 -4.07 -3.94 -4.36
C SER A 74 -3.91 -5.44 -4.70
N PHE A 75 -2.68 -5.97 -4.63
CA PHE A 75 -2.41 -7.40 -4.77
C PHE A 75 -3.07 -8.22 -3.66
N PHE A 76 -2.90 -7.79 -2.41
CA PHE A 76 -3.50 -8.42 -1.24
C PHE A 76 -5.03 -8.45 -1.36
N ASN A 77 -5.66 -7.34 -1.75
CA ASN A 77 -7.11 -7.28 -1.97
C ASN A 77 -7.59 -8.32 -2.98
N ILE A 78 -6.88 -8.50 -4.10
CA ILE A 78 -7.21 -9.52 -5.10
C ILE A 78 -7.12 -10.93 -4.49
N ARG A 79 -6.06 -11.20 -3.72
CA ARG A 79 -5.90 -12.49 -3.03
C ARG A 79 -7.02 -12.74 -2.04
N THR A 80 -7.32 -11.77 -1.17
CA THR A 80 -8.40 -11.87 -0.19
C THR A 80 -9.75 -12.07 -0.86
N MET A 81 -10.00 -11.41 -2.00
CA MET A 81 -11.21 -11.66 -2.80
C MET A 81 -11.24 -13.11 -3.28
N ILE A 82 -10.19 -13.61 -3.93
CA ILE A 82 -10.15 -15.00 -4.45
C ILE A 82 -10.32 -16.03 -3.32
N GLU A 83 -9.63 -15.82 -2.19
CA GLU A 83 -9.73 -16.68 -1.00
C GLU A 83 -11.13 -16.65 -0.39
N SER A 84 -11.77 -15.48 -0.30
CA SER A 84 -13.16 -15.35 0.16
C SER A 84 -14.13 -16.12 -0.75
N LEU A 85 -13.95 -16.02 -2.07
CA LEU A 85 -14.75 -16.78 -3.04
C LEU A 85 -14.51 -18.29 -2.90
N ALA A 86 -13.28 -18.71 -2.63
CA ALA A 86 -12.94 -20.11 -2.36
C ALA A 86 -13.60 -20.63 -1.08
N ASN A 87 -13.64 -19.82 -0.01
CA ASN A 87 -14.33 -20.15 1.23
C ASN A 87 -15.84 -20.31 1.02
N VAL A 88 -16.47 -19.38 0.28
CA VAL A 88 -17.90 -19.49 -0.07
C VAL A 88 -18.17 -20.78 -0.85
N GLU A 89 -17.34 -21.13 -1.82
CA GLU A 89 -17.50 -22.39 -2.58
C GLU A 89 -17.26 -23.63 -1.71
N ARG A 90 -16.32 -23.59 -0.77
CA ARG A 90 -15.99 -24.71 0.13
C ARG A 90 -17.09 -24.98 1.16
N PHE A 91 -17.65 -23.94 1.76
CA PHE A 91 -18.58 -24.06 2.88
C PHE A 91 -20.05 -23.94 2.47
N GLY A 92 -20.36 -23.12 1.46
CA GLY A 92 -21.73 -22.87 1.01
C GLY A 92 -22.17 -23.71 -0.19
N GLY A 93 -21.24 -24.20 -1.03
CA GLY A 93 -21.54 -24.92 -2.28
C GLY A 93 -22.35 -24.12 -3.33
N ASP A 94 -22.76 -22.89 -2.98
CA ASP A 94 -23.69 -22.04 -3.71
C ASP A 94 -23.00 -20.98 -4.58
N PHE A 95 -21.69 -21.06 -4.78
CA PHE A 95 -21.01 -20.25 -5.81
C PHE A 95 -21.52 -20.56 -7.23
N ARG A 96 -22.17 -21.72 -7.41
CA ARG A 96 -22.91 -22.05 -8.64
C ARG A 96 -24.18 -21.22 -8.82
N ARG A 97 -24.79 -20.73 -7.73
CA ARG A 97 -25.97 -19.85 -7.74
C ARG A 97 -25.60 -18.37 -7.71
N ALA A 98 -24.44 -18.02 -7.15
CA ALA A 98 -23.89 -16.67 -7.25
C ALA A 98 -23.76 -16.25 -8.73
N GLN A 99 -24.13 -15.01 -9.05
CA GLN A 99 -23.94 -14.48 -10.38
C GLN A 99 -22.43 -14.34 -10.66
N ARG A 100 -21.83 -15.37 -11.25
CA ARG A 100 -20.39 -15.44 -11.54
C ARG A 100 -19.91 -14.28 -12.43
N GLY A 101 -20.79 -13.78 -13.30
CA GLY A 101 -20.50 -12.66 -14.19
C GLY A 101 -20.08 -11.39 -13.42
N PRO A 102 -20.96 -10.83 -12.56
CA PRO A 102 -20.62 -9.73 -11.66
C PRO A 102 -19.33 -9.95 -10.85
N VAL A 103 -19.20 -11.11 -10.19
CA VAL A 103 -18.01 -11.41 -9.37
C VAL A 103 -16.73 -11.39 -10.21
N ASN A 104 -16.74 -12.06 -11.36
CA ASN A 104 -15.59 -12.08 -12.27
C ASN A 104 -15.23 -10.67 -12.76
N LYS A 105 -16.23 -9.82 -13.06
CA LYS A 105 -16.01 -8.42 -13.42
C LYS A 105 -15.36 -7.63 -12.29
N SER A 106 -15.79 -7.83 -11.05
CA SER A 106 -15.19 -7.15 -9.88
C SER A 106 -13.74 -7.58 -9.68
N VAL A 107 -13.43 -8.88 -9.74
CA VAL A 107 -12.05 -9.37 -9.62
C VAL A 107 -11.18 -8.83 -10.75
N MET A 108 -11.66 -8.82 -12.00
CA MET A 108 -10.91 -8.29 -13.14
C MET A 108 -10.73 -6.76 -13.08
N ALA A 109 -11.67 -6.03 -12.46
CA ALA A 109 -11.51 -4.62 -12.19
C ALA A 109 -10.36 -4.38 -11.20
N GLU A 110 -10.29 -5.17 -10.11
CA GLU A 110 -9.18 -5.07 -9.16
C GLU A 110 -7.83 -5.45 -9.78
N VAL A 111 -7.77 -6.47 -10.64
CA VAL A 111 -6.56 -6.78 -11.43
C VAL A 111 -6.14 -5.56 -12.27
N THR A 112 -7.09 -4.84 -12.85
CA THR A 112 -6.80 -3.65 -13.65
C THR A 112 -6.30 -2.50 -12.77
N ASN A 113 -6.87 -2.31 -11.58
CA ASN A 113 -6.40 -1.35 -10.59
C ASN A 113 -4.95 -1.66 -10.17
N TRP A 114 -4.66 -2.93 -9.91
CA TRP A 114 -3.32 -3.39 -9.57
C TRP A 114 -2.31 -3.09 -10.70
N LEU A 115 -2.65 -3.42 -11.96
CA LEU A 115 -1.80 -3.10 -13.11
C LEU A 115 -1.59 -1.59 -13.31
N ALA A 116 -2.57 -0.77 -12.96
CA ALA A 116 -2.41 0.68 -12.99
C ALA A 116 -1.48 1.17 -11.86
N ALA A 117 -1.63 0.64 -10.65
CA ALA A 117 -0.76 0.92 -9.51
C ALA A 117 0.70 0.53 -9.81
N THR A 118 0.94 -0.59 -10.49
CA THR A 118 2.31 -1.00 -10.84
C THR A 118 3.02 -0.03 -11.77
N ARG A 119 2.28 0.59 -12.70
CA ARG A 119 2.83 1.66 -13.54
C ARG A 119 3.07 2.94 -12.78
N LEU A 120 2.12 3.35 -11.95
CA LEU A 120 2.28 4.54 -11.12
C LEU A 120 3.55 4.46 -10.29
N TYR A 121 3.79 3.32 -9.65
CA TYR A 121 5.03 3.04 -8.92
C TYR A 121 6.27 3.18 -9.81
N LEU A 122 6.37 2.43 -10.91
CA LEU A 122 7.55 2.49 -11.77
C LEU A 122 7.81 3.91 -12.33
N GLU A 123 6.76 4.64 -12.69
CA GLU A 123 6.88 6.03 -13.16
C GLU A 123 7.32 6.96 -12.03
N ASN A 124 6.73 6.85 -10.84
CA ASN A 124 7.12 7.64 -9.66
C ASN A 124 8.58 7.41 -9.27
N GLU A 125 9.03 6.15 -9.17
CA GLU A 125 10.42 5.83 -8.79
C GLU A 125 11.42 6.35 -9.83
N ARG A 126 11.09 6.21 -11.11
CA ARG A 126 11.92 6.76 -12.20
C ARG A 126 12.02 8.28 -12.10
N ASP A 127 10.89 8.95 -11.93
CA ASP A 127 10.84 10.42 -11.89
C ASP A 127 11.52 10.96 -10.63
N PHE A 128 11.39 10.27 -9.49
CA PHE A 128 12.15 10.54 -8.28
C PHE A 128 13.66 10.49 -8.56
N ILE A 129 14.18 9.38 -9.11
CA ILE A 129 15.63 9.27 -9.38
C ILE A 129 16.08 10.29 -10.41
N LEU A 130 15.29 10.52 -11.46
CA LEU A 130 15.61 11.48 -12.52
C LEU A 130 15.76 12.89 -11.96
N ASN A 131 14.84 13.31 -11.09
CA ASN A 131 14.87 14.62 -10.46
C ASN A 131 15.99 14.72 -9.42
N ALA A 132 16.20 13.65 -8.65
CA ALA A 132 17.10 13.67 -7.50
C ALA A 132 18.59 13.48 -7.89
N PHE A 133 18.89 12.77 -8.97
CA PHE A 133 20.26 12.41 -9.37
C PHE A 133 20.59 12.69 -10.85
N GLY A 134 19.58 12.80 -11.72
CA GLY A 134 19.75 13.05 -13.15
C GLY A 134 19.84 11.78 -14.01
N GLU A 135 19.63 11.92 -15.32
CA GLU A 135 19.48 10.79 -16.25
C GLU A 135 20.75 9.91 -16.40
N LYS A 136 21.92 10.52 -16.25
CA LYS A 136 23.23 9.88 -16.42
C LYS A 136 23.88 9.44 -15.10
N SER A 137 23.13 9.49 -14.00
CA SER A 137 23.65 9.16 -12.67
C SER A 137 23.86 7.65 -12.51
N ALA A 138 24.70 7.27 -11.54
CA ALA A 138 24.92 5.87 -11.21
C ALA A 138 23.64 5.21 -10.66
N GLU A 139 22.81 5.98 -9.95
CA GLU A 139 21.52 5.58 -9.40
C GLU A 139 20.51 5.28 -10.50
N MET A 140 20.41 6.14 -11.53
CA MET A 140 19.55 5.88 -12.68
C MET A 140 20.00 4.64 -13.46
N ILE A 141 21.31 4.41 -13.57
CA ILE A 141 21.86 3.19 -14.16
C ILE A 141 21.48 1.95 -13.32
N ALA A 142 21.63 2.02 -12.00
CA ALA A 142 21.29 0.92 -11.09
C ALA A 142 19.79 0.59 -11.13
N TYR A 143 18.92 1.59 -11.14
CA TYR A 143 17.47 1.42 -11.30
C TYR A 143 17.09 0.78 -12.64
N LYS A 144 17.68 1.25 -13.74
CA LYS A 144 17.48 0.64 -15.07
C LYS A 144 17.97 -0.82 -15.10
N ALA A 145 19.08 -1.11 -14.45
CA ALA A 145 19.59 -2.46 -14.32
C ALA A 145 18.64 -3.35 -13.50
N ALA A 146 18.08 -2.84 -12.39
CA ALA A 146 17.11 -3.57 -11.56
C ALA A 146 15.82 -3.90 -12.32
N THR A 147 15.24 -2.90 -13.01
CA THR A 147 14.03 -3.08 -13.82
C THR A 147 14.25 -4.01 -15.02
N SER A 148 15.40 -3.90 -15.71
CA SER A 148 15.78 -4.85 -16.77
C SER A 148 16.00 -6.25 -16.21
N GLY A 149 16.68 -6.36 -15.07
CA GLY A 149 16.92 -7.63 -14.37
C GLY A 149 15.61 -8.32 -14.02
N ALA A 150 14.67 -7.60 -13.40
CA ALA A 150 13.34 -8.11 -13.08
C ALA A 150 12.57 -8.56 -14.34
N PHE A 151 12.67 -7.80 -15.44
CA PHE A 151 12.09 -8.19 -16.72
C PHE A 151 12.70 -9.48 -17.27
N ASP A 152 14.00 -9.72 -17.06
CA ASP A 152 14.72 -10.89 -17.56
C ASP A 152 14.58 -12.13 -16.66
N SER A 153 14.43 -11.96 -15.34
CA SER A 153 14.33 -13.07 -14.37
C SER A 153 12.89 -13.53 -14.08
N HIS A 154 11.88 -12.67 -14.25
CA HIS A 154 10.49 -12.97 -13.88
C HIS A 154 9.55 -12.93 -15.11
N ASP A 155 9.07 -14.09 -15.54
CA ASP A 155 8.16 -14.21 -16.69
C ASP A 155 6.80 -13.53 -16.44
N GLY A 156 6.29 -13.61 -15.22
CA GLY A 156 5.10 -12.94 -14.73
C GLY A 156 5.25 -11.43 -14.75
N TYR A 157 6.37 -10.89 -14.23
CA TYR A 157 6.69 -9.46 -14.32
C TYR A 157 6.68 -9.00 -15.78
N ARG A 158 7.40 -9.72 -16.64
CA ARG A 158 7.54 -9.45 -18.07
C ARG A 158 6.20 -9.42 -18.79
N PHE A 159 5.38 -10.44 -18.55
CA PHE A 159 4.08 -10.57 -19.17
C PHE A 159 3.12 -9.48 -18.66
N LEU A 160 3.07 -9.24 -17.36
CA LEU A 160 2.13 -8.29 -16.75
C LEU A 160 2.48 -6.84 -17.06
N TYR A 161 3.76 -6.52 -17.28
CA TYR A 161 4.18 -5.26 -17.88
C TYR A 161 3.49 -5.03 -19.23
N ASN A 162 3.45 -6.05 -20.10
CA ASN A 162 2.76 -5.96 -21.39
C ASN A 162 1.24 -6.02 -21.25
N LEU A 163 0.72 -6.78 -20.27
CA LEU A 163 -0.71 -6.88 -20.01
C LEU A 163 -1.28 -5.54 -19.54
N ARG A 164 -0.52 -4.77 -18.76
CA ARG A 164 -0.88 -3.40 -18.41
C ARG A 164 -1.03 -2.52 -19.66
N ASP A 165 -0.06 -2.54 -20.57
CA ASP A 165 -0.15 -1.75 -21.80
C ASP A 165 -1.35 -2.21 -22.64
N TYR A 166 -1.61 -3.53 -22.66
CA TYR A 166 -2.84 -4.09 -23.24
C TYR A 166 -4.10 -3.51 -22.58
N THR A 167 -4.20 -3.45 -21.25
CA THR A 167 -5.42 -2.99 -20.59
C THR A 167 -5.73 -1.53 -20.89
N GLN A 168 -4.70 -0.70 -21.05
CA GLN A 168 -4.82 0.71 -21.42
C GLN A 168 -5.31 0.92 -22.86
N HIS A 169 -4.92 0.04 -23.78
CA HIS A 169 -5.22 0.20 -25.21
C HIS A 169 -6.40 -0.64 -25.71
N CYS A 170 -6.69 -1.75 -25.05
CA CYS A 170 -7.70 -2.73 -25.46
C CYS A 170 -8.81 -2.94 -24.42
N GLY A 171 -8.70 -2.32 -23.23
CA GLY A 171 -9.65 -2.46 -22.13
C GLY A 171 -9.39 -3.69 -21.25
N ILE A 172 -10.33 -3.97 -20.33
CA ILE A 172 -10.20 -5.04 -19.33
C ILE A 172 -10.06 -6.40 -20.04
N PRO A 173 -9.01 -7.19 -19.76
CA PRO A 173 -8.81 -8.48 -20.40
C PRO A 173 -9.91 -9.46 -20.01
N SER A 174 -10.25 -10.37 -20.93
CA SER A 174 -11.24 -11.41 -20.65
C SER A 174 -10.66 -12.44 -19.69
N GLY A 175 -11.02 -12.32 -18.42
CA GLY A 175 -10.71 -13.30 -17.38
C GLY A 175 -11.89 -14.21 -17.06
N TYR A 176 -11.59 -15.37 -16.46
CA TYR A 176 -12.56 -16.32 -15.93
C TYR A 176 -12.17 -16.77 -14.53
N LEU A 177 -13.19 -17.03 -13.70
CA LEU A 177 -13.05 -17.72 -12.43
C LEU A 177 -13.51 -19.17 -12.60
N ASP A 178 -12.56 -20.09 -12.53
CA ASP A 178 -12.83 -21.53 -12.56
C ASP A 178 -12.73 -22.11 -11.16
N ILE A 179 -13.49 -23.19 -10.90
CA ILE A 179 -13.34 -23.99 -9.68
C ILE A 179 -12.51 -25.21 -10.05
N SER A 180 -11.36 -25.38 -9.40
CA SER A 180 -10.51 -26.57 -9.52
C SER A 180 -10.61 -27.44 -8.27
N GLY A 181 -10.34 -28.73 -8.42
CA GLY A 181 -10.36 -29.71 -7.32
C GLY A 181 -11.73 -30.33 -7.02
N SER A 182 -11.72 -31.33 -6.13
CA SER A 182 -12.91 -31.98 -5.58
C SER A 182 -13.19 -31.46 -4.16
N ALA A 183 -14.45 -31.54 -3.72
CA ALA A 183 -14.77 -31.24 -2.32
C ALA A 183 -14.02 -32.23 -1.38
N PRO A 184 -13.45 -31.78 -0.25
CA PRO A 184 -13.52 -30.43 0.34
C PRO A 184 -12.42 -29.44 -0.13
N ASN A 185 -11.52 -29.86 -1.02
CA ASN A 185 -10.34 -29.10 -1.45
C ASN A 185 -10.58 -28.29 -2.74
N ARG A 186 -11.78 -27.71 -2.91
CA ARG A 186 -12.08 -26.84 -4.04
C ARG A 186 -11.26 -25.54 -3.92
N ARG A 187 -10.73 -25.06 -5.05
CA ARG A 187 -10.00 -23.80 -5.15
C ARG A 187 -10.55 -22.96 -6.29
N ILE A 188 -10.53 -21.65 -6.13
CA ILE A 188 -10.85 -20.71 -7.22
C ILE A 188 -9.57 -20.39 -7.98
N VAL A 189 -9.63 -20.52 -9.31
CA VAL A 189 -8.53 -20.22 -10.21
C VAL A 189 -8.95 -19.07 -11.12
N LEU A 190 -8.28 -17.93 -10.97
CA LEU A 190 -8.40 -16.80 -11.88
C LEU A 190 -7.52 -17.05 -13.10
N SER A 191 -8.11 -17.06 -14.30
CA SER A 191 -7.40 -17.33 -15.55
C SER A 191 -7.70 -16.30 -16.64
N LEU A 192 -6.75 -16.08 -17.55
CA LEU A 192 -6.93 -15.31 -18.78
C LEU A 192 -7.10 -16.23 -20.00
N ASP A 193 -7.80 -15.71 -21.02
CA ASP A 193 -8.01 -16.38 -22.31
C ASP A 193 -6.87 -16.08 -23.29
N ARG A 194 -6.01 -17.07 -23.55
CA ARG A 194 -4.85 -16.90 -24.44
C ARG A 194 -5.27 -16.52 -25.86
N SER A 195 -6.26 -17.20 -26.44
CA SER A 195 -6.69 -16.93 -27.81
C SER A 195 -7.25 -15.52 -27.95
N ARG A 196 -8.02 -15.03 -26.97
CA ARG A 196 -8.49 -13.63 -26.99
C ARG A 196 -7.35 -12.63 -26.89
N LEU A 197 -6.35 -12.88 -26.03
CA LEU A 197 -5.16 -12.01 -25.94
C LEU A 197 -4.36 -11.96 -27.25
N LEU A 198 -4.23 -13.08 -27.95
CA LEU A 198 -3.51 -13.17 -29.22
C LEU A 198 -4.29 -12.63 -30.43
N THR A 199 -5.62 -12.67 -30.38
CA THR A 199 -6.49 -12.18 -31.46
C THR A 199 -6.83 -10.69 -31.33
N ALA A 200 -6.64 -10.12 -30.15
CA ALA A 200 -6.79 -8.68 -29.92
C ALA A 200 -5.83 -7.87 -30.81
N ARG A 201 -6.24 -6.65 -31.17
CA ARG A 201 -5.42 -5.70 -31.95
C ARG A 201 -4.37 -5.02 -31.06
N PHE A 202 -3.52 -5.81 -30.41
CA PHE A 202 -2.46 -5.34 -29.53
C PHE A 202 -1.08 -5.84 -29.98
N LYS A 203 -0.07 -4.95 -29.93
CA LYS A 203 1.30 -5.27 -30.32
C LYS A 203 2.10 -5.74 -29.10
N TRP A 204 1.98 -7.04 -28.79
CA TRP A 204 2.81 -7.68 -27.77
C TRP A 204 4.30 -7.55 -28.07
N SER A 205 5.13 -7.32 -27.04
CA SER A 205 6.58 -7.45 -27.17
C SER A 205 6.98 -8.86 -27.62
N LYS A 206 8.16 -8.99 -28.24
CA LYS A 206 8.68 -10.28 -28.71
C LYS A 206 8.70 -11.33 -27.58
N HIS A 207 9.11 -10.92 -26.39
CA HIS A 207 9.25 -11.81 -25.25
C HIS A 207 7.89 -12.20 -24.65
N ALA A 208 6.97 -11.27 -24.44
CA ALA A 208 5.63 -11.59 -23.95
C ALA A 208 4.85 -12.46 -24.94
N LYS A 209 5.01 -12.22 -26.24
CA LYS A 209 4.40 -13.07 -27.28
C LYS A 209 4.97 -14.49 -27.27
N ALA A 210 6.27 -14.65 -27.01
CA ALA A 210 6.88 -15.97 -26.88
C ALA A 210 6.25 -16.75 -25.71
N LEU A 211 6.10 -16.12 -24.54
CA LEU A 211 5.43 -16.71 -23.37
C LEU A 211 3.97 -17.10 -23.68
N LEU A 212 3.20 -16.19 -24.28
CA LEU A 212 1.81 -16.46 -24.66
C LEU A 212 1.71 -17.69 -25.58
N ASN A 213 2.61 -17.88 -26.53
CA ASN A 213 2.58 -19.04 -27.42
C ASN A 213 2.89 -20.37 -26.71
N THR A 214 3.66 -20.34 -25.62
CA THR A 214 4.03 -21.53 -24.85
C THR A 214 3.03 -21.90 -23.75
N TRP A 215 2.27 -20.93 -23.27
CA TRP A 215 1.32 -21.13 -22.18
C TRP A 215 0.03 -21.84 -22.61
N PRO A 216 -0.67 -22.49 -21.65
CA PRO A 216 -1.96 -23.12 -21.90
C PRO A 216 -3.02 -22.11 -22.33
N GLU A 217 -4.15 -22.61 -22.85
CA GLU A 217 -5.25 -21.77 -23.31
C GLU A 217 -5.88 -20.93 -22.20
N LYS A 218 -5.98 -21.52 -21.00
CA LYS A 218 -6.36 -20.82 -19.77
C LYS A 218 -5.11 -20.55 -18.96
N ILE A 219 -4.67 -19.29 -18.95
CA ILE A 219 -3.43 -18.86 -18.30
C ILE A 219 -3.75 -18.51 -16.84
N PRO A 220 -3.29 -19.28 -15.83
CA PRO A 220 -3.54 -18.94 -14.44
C PRO A 220 -2.84 -17.63 -14.07
N LEU A 221 -3.59 -16.65 -13.58
CA LEU A 221 -3.10 -15.29 -13.39
C LEU A 221 -2.39 -15.09 -12.06
N VAL A 222 -2.88 -15.70 -10.97
CA VAL A 222 -2.32 -15.50 -9.62
C VAL A 222 -0.83 -15.85 -9.54
N PRO A 223 -0.34 -17.00 -10.06
CA PRO A 223 1.09 -17.32 -10.02
C PRO A 223 1.95 -16.31 -10.81
N LEU A 224 1.41 -15.75 -11.89
CA LEU A 224 2.12 -14.71 -12.65
C LEU A 224 2.19 -13.40 -11.87
N MET A 225 1.12 -13.06 -11.13
CA MET A 225 1.11 -11.89 -10.26
C MET A 225 2.07 -12.06 -9.08
N GLU A 226 2.16 -13.25 -8.48
CA GLU A 226 3.14 -13.57 -7.43
C GLU A 226 4.57 -13.39 -7.96
N ASP A 227 4.90 -14.01 -9.09
CA ASP A 227 6.21 -13.83 -9.74
C ASP A 227 6.49 -12.36 -10.13
N ALA A 228 5.46 -11.61 -10.54
CA ALA A 228 5.61 -10.19 -10.79
C ALA A 228 5.88 -9.39 -9.51
N MET A 229 5.24 -9.72 -8.39
CA MET A 229 5.49 -9.09 -7.09
C MET A 229 6.94 -9.33 -6.62
N GLU A 230 7.52 -10.50 -6.87
CA GLU A 230 8.95 -10.76 -6.64
C GLU A 230 9.84 -9.84 -7.49
N GLY A 231 9.49 -9.65 -8.77
CA GLY A 231 10.16 -8.69 -9.64
C GLY A 231 10.04 -7.24 -9.15
N TYR A 232 8.86 -6.82 -8.68
CA TYR A 232 8.68 -5.48 -8.09
C TYR A 232 9.44 -5.31 -6.77
N ALA A 233 9.50 -6.35 -5.93
CA ALA A 233 10.27 -6.35 -4.69
C ALA A 233 11.77 -6.19 -4.96
N THR A 234 12.29 -6.86 -6.00
CA THR A 234 13.70 -6.67 -6.44
C THR A 234 13.98 -5.22 -6.85
N VAL A 235 13.06 -4.59 -7.57
CA VAL A 235 13.18 -3.18 -7.97
C VAL A 235 13.12 -2.27 -6.74
N GLU A 236 12.18 -2.54 -5.83
CA GLU A 236 11.99 -1.77 -4.60
C GLU A 236 13.19 -1.84 -3.66
N GLU A 237 13.78 -3.03 -3.49
CA GLU A 237 15.01 -3.19 -2.73
C GLU A 237 16.11 -2.28 -3.29
N GLN A 238 16.28 -2.24 -4.61
CA GLN A 238 17.27 -1.37 -5.23
C GLN A 238 16.94 0.12 -5.05
N MET A 239 15.65 0.50 -5.07
CA MET A 239 15.22 1.84 -4.73
C MET A 239 15.59 2.23 -3.30
N LEU A 240 15.27 1.38 -2.33
CA LEU A 240 15.58 1.60 -0.93
C LEU A 240 17.09 1.69 -0.70
N ARG A 241 17.89 0.87 -1.37
CA ARG A 241 19.37 0.95 -1.32
C ARG A 241 19.89 2.28 -1.86
N ILE A 242 19.33 2.78 -2.96
CA ILE A 242 19.69 4.10 -3.53
C ILE A 242 19.35 5.21 -2.53
N ILE A 243 18.13 5.20 -2.00
CA ILE A 243 17.63 6.23 -1.10
C ILE A 243 18.40 6.19 0.23
N LEU A 244 18.64 5.01 0.79
CA LEU A 244 19.38 4.83 2.04
C LEU A 244 20.78 5.45 1.97
N ARG A 245 21.51 5.26 0.86
CA ARG A 245 22.82 5.90 0.67
C ARG A 245 22.72 7.42 0.72
N ARG A 246 21.65 7.99 0.16
CA ARG A 246 21.38 9.43 0.21
C ARG A 246 21.02 9.87 1.63
N CYS A 247 20.20 9.09 2.34
CA CYS A 247 19.87 9.32 3.76
C CYS A 247 21.13 9.36 4.62
N ILE A 248 22.03 8.37 4.49
CA ILE A 248 23.29 8.30 5.25
C ILE A 248 24.10 9.60 5.10
N ASN A 249 24.14 10.17 3.89
CA ASN A 249 24.85 11.43 3.65
C ASN A 249 24.17 12.65 4.29
N PHE A 250 22.84 12.64 4.42
CA PHE A 250 22.07 13.76 4.97
C PHE A 250 21.84 13.67 6.49
N SER A 251 21.83 12.47 7.06
CA SER A 251 21.60 12.24 8.49
C SER A 251 22.47 13.11 9.41
N PRO A 252 23.77 13.33 9.17
CA PRO A 252 24.60 14.17 10.04
C PRO A 252 24.13 15.64 10.12
N ILE A 253 23.56 16.16 9.02
CA ILE A 253 23.06 17.54 8.96
C ILE A 253 21.79 17.65 9.81
N LEU A 254 20.87 16.69 9.67
CA LEU A 254 19.64 16.64 10.44
C LEU A 254 19.92 16.46 11.94
N ILE A 255 20.80 15.51 12.31
CA ILE A 255 21.20 15.27 13.70
C ILE A 255 21.81 16.52 14.30
N LYS A 256 22.77 17.17 13.64
CA LYS A 256 23.39 18.40 14.15
C LYS A 256 22.37 19.51 14.39
N SER A 257 21.37 19.63 13.51
CA SER A 257 20.31 20.62 13.65
C SER A 257 19.35 20.28 14.79
N ILE A 258 18.99 19.00 14.98
CA ILE A 258 18.21 18.55 16.14
C ILE A 258 18.99 18.81 17.44
N GLU A 259 20.28 18.47 17.49
CA GLU A 259 21.14 18.70 18.65
C GLU A 259 21.30 20.19 18.98
N SER A 260 21.27 21.07 17.98
CA SER A 260 21.29 22.52 18.19
C SER A 260 20.03 23.06 18.88
N LEU A 261 18.96 22.26 18.92
CA LEU A 261 17.70 22.54 19.61
C LEU A 261 17.63 21.86 20.99
N ASN A 262 18.68 21.14 21.41
CA ASN A 262 18.71 20.46 22.71
C ASN A 262 18.34 21.40 23.86
N GLY A 263 17.40 20.97 24.69
CA GLY A 263 16.83 21.77 25.78
C GLY A 263 15.49 22.45 25.44
N MET A 264 15.07 22.42 24.17
CA MET A 264 13.71 22.79 23.78
C MET A 264 12.80 21.56 23.81
N SER A 265 11.64 21.66 24.46
CA SER A 265 10.61 20.62 24.36
C SER A 265 9.89 20.68 23.01
N GLY A 266 9.45 19.52 22.51
CA GLY A 266 8.69 19.37 21.27
C GLY A 266 9.48 18.72 20.14
N ASN A 267 8.82 18.56 18.99
CA ASN A 267 9.39 17.97 17.78
C ASN A 267 10.17 19.03 17.00
N ALA A 268 11.41 18.72 16.63
CA ALA A 268 12.24 19.61 15.80
C ALA A 268 11.58 19.83 14.42
N ALA A 269 11.60 21.07 13.92
CA ALA A 269 10.98 21.42 12.66
C ALA A 269 11.59 22.65 11.98
N LEU A 270 11.43 22.70 10.66
CA LEU A 270 11.58 23.90 9.85
C LEU A 270 10.26 24.67 9.76
N PHE A 271 10.36 25.99 9.78
CA PHE A 271 9.24 26.90 9.63
C PHE A 271 9.47 27.85 8.46
N ARG A 272 8.45 28.02 7.63
CA ARG A 272 8.38 29.13 6.68
C ARG A 272 7.43 30.19 7.24
N LEU A 273 7.99 31.31 7.66
CA LEU A 273 7.27 32.38 8.33
C LEU A 273 6.79 33.41 7.31
N PRO A 274 5.52 33.84 7.33
CA PRO A 274 5.05 34.92 6.47
C PRO A 274 5.64 36.27 6.94
N ARG A 275 5.83 37.23 6.03
CA ARG A 275 6.36 38.57 6.39
C ARG A 275 5.43 39.38 7.28
N SER A 276 4.13 39.16 7.15
CA SER A 276 3.10 39.87 7.92
C SER A 276 2.00 38.91 8.32
N ALA A 277 1.36 39.20 9.45
CA ALA A 277 0.09 38.59 9.77
C ALA A 277 -0.96 38.93 8.70
N ASP A 278 -1.98 38.09 8.56
CA ASP A 278 -3.13 38.39 7.72
C ASP A 278 -3.92 39.60 8.26
N ALA A 279 -4.95 40.03 7.53
CA ALA A 279 -5.80 41.17 7.93
C ALA A 279 -6.48 40.99 9.31
N HIS A 280 -6.52 39.76 9.83
CA HIS A 280 -7.10 39.40 11.13
C HIS A 280 -6.04 39.19 12.22
N GLY A 281 -4.75 39.40 11.91
CA GLY A 281 -3.67 39.16 12.85
C GLY A 281 -3.24 37.69 12.97
N ASN A 282 -3.74 36.79 12.12
CA ASN A 282 -3.29 35.39 12.10
C ASN A 282 -1.97 35.25 11.33
N ILE A 283 -1.09 34.38 11.82
CA ILE A 283 0.17 34.05 11.18
C ILE A 283 0.03 32.66 10.56
N ASN A 284 -0.08 32.61 9.23
CA ASN A 284 -0.07 31.35 8.49
C ASN A 284 1.37 30.98 8.14
N PHE A 285 1.90 29.94 8.78
CA PHE A 285 3.22 29.39 8.48
C PHE A 285 3.09 27.93 8.02
N SER A 286 4.09 27.44 7.27
CA SER A 286 4.22 26.01 6.98
C SER A 286 5.27 25.39 7.90
N VAL A 287 5.00 24.17 8.37
CA VAL A 287 5.91 23.40 9.22
C VAL A 287 6.36 22.14 8.48
N ARG A 288 7.64 21.78 8.62
CA ARG A 288 8.19 20.49 8.18
C ARG A 288 8.97 19.88 9.34
N THR A 289 8.47 18.76 9.85
CA THR A 289 9.03 18.10 11.04
C THR A 289 10.27 17.31 10.65
N PHE A 290 11.28 17.31 11.50
CA PHE A 290 12.46 16.47 11.31
C PHE A 290 12.12 15.01 11.64
N PRO A 291 12.83 14.06 11.03
CA PRO A 291 12.84 12.68 11.49
C PRO A 291 13.24 12.58 12.96
N ASP A 292 12.79 11.50 13.60
CA ASP A 292 13.23 11.16 14.95
C ASP A 292 14.76 10.94 15.00
N GLN A 293 15.41 11.43 16.06
CA GLN A 293 16.86 11.40 16.18
C GLN A 293 17.38 9.95 16.28
N ASP A 294 16.69 9.08 17.02
CA ASP A 294 17.11 7.69 17.19
C ASP A 294 17.08 6.95 15.86
N SER A 295 16.08 7.25 15.02
CA SER A 295 15.99 6.71 13.65
C SER A 295 17.17 7.15 12.76
N LEU A 296 17.58 8.43 12.84
CA LEU A 296 18.74 8.93 12.09
C LEU A 296 20.05 8.32 12.58
N VAL A 297 20.18 8.14 13.90
CA VAL A 297 21.34 7.46 14.52
C VAL A 297 21.38 6.00 14.11
N ALA A 298 20.25 5.30 14.05
CA ALA A 298 20.17 3.92 13.56
C ALA A 298 20.63 3.80 12.10
N ILE A 299 20.22 4.74 11.22
CA ILE A 299 20.70 4.79 9.82
C ILE A 299 22.23 4.93 9.76
N LEU A 300 22.81 5.81 10.59
CA LEU A 300 24.26 5.98 10.61
C LEU A 300 24.97 4.76 11.19
N ALA A 301 24.44 4.14 12.24
CA ALA A 301 24.99 2.91 12.80
C ALA A 301 24.96 1.77 11.77
N ALA A 302 23.87 1.62 11.03
CA ALA A 302 23.74 0.65 9.95
C ALA A 302 24.75 0.91 8.82
N SER A 303 25.14 2.17 8.57
CA SER A 303 26.13 2.50 7.53
C SER A 303 27.53 1.93 7.78
N GLU A 304 27.83 1.53 9.03
CA GLU A 304 29.09 0.90 9.42
C GLU A 304 29.09 -0.63 9.22
N THR A 305 27.95 -1.23 8.83
CA THR A 305 27.85 -2.67 8.54
C THR A 305 28.15 -2.99 7.08
N GLU A 306 28.35 -4.28 6.76
CA GLU A 306 28.61 -4.72 5.38
C GLU A 306 27.39 -4.50 4.47
N ASP A 307 26.17 -4.67 5.00
CA ASP A 307 24.92 -4.39 4.31
C ASP A 307 24.00 -3.53 5.18
N PRO A 308 24.09 -2.18 5.06
CA PRO A 308 23.25 -1.25 5.82
C PRO A 308 21.76 -1.46 5.62
N PHE A 309 21.35 -1.96 4.44
CA PHE A 309 19.95 -2.22 4.15
C PHE A 309 19.45 -3.43 4.93
N ALA A 310 20.21 -4.53 4.93
CA ALA A 310 19.85 -5.74 5.67
C ALA A 310 19.75 -5.48 7.18
N GLU A 311 20.60 -4.62 7.74
CA GLU A 311 20.56 -4.24 9.17
C GLU A 311 19.29 -3.46 9.55
N LEU A 312 18.79 -2.62 8.65
CA LEU A 312 17.59 -1.80 8.88
C LEU A 312 16.28 -2.53 8.54
N CYS A 313 16.36 -3.61 7.78
CA CYS A 313 15.20 -4.43 7.47
C CYS A 313 14.71 -5.13 8.74
N ILE A 314 13.57 -4.67 9.25
CA ILE A 314 12.82 -5.37 10.29
C ILE A 314 12.21 -6.60 9.62
N GLU A 315 12.54 -7.81 10.11
CA GLU A 315 11.80 -9.00 9.71
C GLU A 315 10.31 -8.76 10.01
N GLU A 316 9.47 -8.80 8.97
CA GLU A 316 8.02 -8.71 9.18
C GLU A 316 7.63 -9.74 10.24
N PRO A 317 6.85 -9.32 11.26
CA PRO A 317 6.36 -10.27 12.26
C PRO A 317 5.64 -11.41 11.51
N SER A 318 5.80 -12.63 12.04
CA SER A 318 5.23 -13.84 11.45
C SER A 318 3.79 -13.60 10.97
N PRO A 319 3.38 -14.17 9.83
CA PRO A 319 2.09 -13.87 9.21
C PRO A 319 0.96 -14.02 10.23
N PRO A 320 -0.09 -13.18 10.11
CA PRO A 320 -1.21 -13.21 11.04
C PRO A 320 -1.73 -14.64 11.18
N PRO A 321 -2.18 -15.02 12.40
CA PRO A 321 -2.62 -16.38 12.68
C PRO A 321 -3.65 -16.82 11.64
N SER A 322 -3.38 -17.96 11.00
CA SER A 322 -4.32 -18.54 10.03
C SER A 322 -5.61 -18.94 10.74
N LEU A 323 -6.74 -18.83 10.01
CA LEU A 323 -8.03 -19.27 10.53
C LEU A 323 -7.94 -20.73 11.03
N PRO A 324 -8.47 -21.03 12.23
CA PRO A 324 -8.60 -22.39 12.71
C PRO A 324 -9.32 -23.26 11.66
N THR A 325 -8.75 -24.42 11.32
CA THR A 325 -9.26 -25.32 10.26
C THR A 325 -10.63 -25.94 10.57
N ASP A 326 -11.13 -25.76 11.80
CA ASP A 326 -12.40 -26.20 12.35
C ASP A 326 -13.54 -25.16 12.25
N GLY A 327 -13.26 -23.90 11.86
CA GLY A 327 -14.22 -22.78 11.74
C GLY A 327 -15.35 -22.94 10.69
N THR A 328 -15.58 -24.16 10.22
CA THR A 328 -16.61 -24.53 9.24
C THR A 328 -18.02 -24.14 9.67
N ARG A 329 -18.34 -24.15 10.97
CA ARG A 329 -19.66 -23.80 11.52
C ARG A 329 -19.92 -22.31 11.39
N ALA A 330 -19.00 -21.51 11.90
CA ALA A 330 -19.09 -20.05 11.87
C ALA A 330 -19.05 -19.50 10.45
N SER A 331 -18.20 -20.06 9.58
CA SER A 331 -18.16 -19.65 8.17
C SER A 331 -19.49 -19.91 7.45
N ALA A 332 -20.09 -21.09 7.65
CA ALA A 332 -21.41 -21.40 7.09
C ALA A 332 -22.49 -20.44 7.60
N LEU A 333 -22.51 -20.16 8.91
CA LEU A 333 -23.49 -19.24 9.49
C LEU A 333 -23.30 -17.80 8.98
N LEU A 334 -22.08 -17.27 9.06
CA LEU A 334 -21.78 -15.90 8.64
C LEU A 334 -22.05 -15.70 7.15
N SER A 335 -21.79 -16.71 6.31
CA SER A 335 -22.07 -16.62 4.88
C SER A 335 -23.56 -16.44 4.57
N THR A 336 -24.44 -17.23 5.20
CA THR A 336 -25.90 -17.10 5.01
C THR A 336 -26.44 -15.82 5.62
N PHE A 337 -25.95 -15.43 6.81
CA PHE A 337 -26.35 -14.20 7.48
C PHE A 337 -26.01 -12.96 6.66
N LEU A 338 -24.80 -12.88 6.11
CA LEU A 338 -24.36 -11.74 5.29
C LEU A 338 -25.09 -11.65 3.95
N MET A 339 -25.65 -12.76 3.43
CA MET A 339 -26.50 -12.76 2.25
C MET A 339 -27.93 -12.25 2.53
N GLY A 340 -28.29 -12.00 3.80
CA GLY A 340 -29.60 -11.49 4.18
C GLY A 340 -30.73 -12.52 4.14
N ASP A 341 -30.41 -13.80 3.97
CA ASP A 341 -31.40 -14.89 3.94
C ASP A 341 -31.59 -15.48 5.34
N LEU A 342 -32.47 -14.86 6.12
CA LEU A 342 -32.73 -15.26 7.51
C LEU A 342 -33.34 -16.67 7.64
N GLU A 343 -34.06 -17.15 6.61
CA GLU A 343 -34.65 -18.49 6.62
C GLU A 343 -33.58 -19.56 6.44
N GLU A 344 -32.65 -19.35 5.50
CA GLU A 344 -31.53 -20.25 5.30
C GLU A 344 -30.53 -20.19 6.47
N THR A 345 -30.30 -19.00 7.06
CA THR A 345 -29.54 -18.88 8.31
C THR A 345 -30.15 -19.73 9.42
N GLY A 346 -31.48 -19.67 9.60
CA GLY A 346 -32.20 -20.52 10.56
C GLY A 346 -32.02 -22.02 10.29
N ARG A 347 -32.05 -22.44 9.02
CA ARG A 347 -31.77 -23.83 8.62
C ARG A 347 -30.35 -24.25 8.97
N VAL A 348 -29.35 -23.42 8.67
CA VAL A 348 -27.94 -23.70 8.96
C VAL A 348 -27.70 -23.84 10.46
N ILE A 349 -28.27 -22.95 11.29
CA ILE A 349 -28.22 -23.07 12.76
C ILE A 349 -28.79 -24.42 13.19
N ASN A 350 -29.99 -24.77 12.73
CA ASN A 350 -30.64 -26.03 13.12
C ASN A 350 -29.84 -27.26 12.69
N LEU A 351 -29.24 -27.25 11.50
CA LEU A 351 -28.37 -28.34 11.04
C LEU A 351 -27.12 -28.50 11.90
N ILE A 352 -26.48 -27.38 12.28
CA ILE A 352 -25.30 -27.39 13.15
C ILE A 352 -25.68 -27.93 14.53
N LEU A 353 -26.79 -27.47 15.10
CA LEU A 353 -27.29 -27.93 16.41
C LEU A 353 -27.68 -29.40 16.39
N GLN A 354 -28.30 -29.89 15.31
CA GLN A 354 -28.62 -31.31 15.15
C GLN A 354 -27.37 -32.19 15.08
N ARG A 355 -26.30 -31.69 14.43
CA ARG A 355 -25.04 -32.42 14.29
C ARG A 355 -24.26 -32.47 15.60
N ASP A 356 -24.14 -31.32 16.27
CA ASP A 356 -23.23 -31.17 17.40
C ASP A 356 -23.92 -31.43 18.75
N GLY A 357 -25.26 -31.45 18.78
CA GLY A 357 -26.05 -31.72 19.98
C GLY A 357 -26.08 -30.56 21.00
N GLU A 358 -25.29 -29.52 20.79
CA GLU A 358 -25.18 -28.36 21.68
C GLU A 358 -24.78 -27.08 20.92
N VAL A 359 -25.07 -25.93 21.52
CA VAL A 359 -24.82 -24.59 20.95
C VAL A 359 -23.36 -24.14 21.16
N GLY A 360 -22.67 -24.71 22.16
CA GLY A 360 -21.32 -24.28 22.58
C GLY A 360 -20.29 -24.23 21.46
N PRO A 361 -20.12 -25.30 20.65
CA PRO A 361 -19.19 -25.31 19.53
C PRO A 361 -19.47 -24.23 18.47
N LEU A 362 -20.74 -23.94 18.19
CA LEU A 362 -21.12 -22.88 17.24
C LEU A 362 -20.73 -21.49 17.77
N VAL A 363 -21.01 -21.21 19.06
CA VAL A 363 -20.66 -19.94 19.69
C VAL A 363 -19.15 -19.76 19.75
N SER A 364 -18.41 -20.81 20.14
CA SER A 364 -16.94 -20.80 20.15
C SER A 364 -16.37 -20.50 18.77
N ASP A 365 -16.86 -21.19 17.73
CA ASP A 365 -16.40 -20.95 16.36
C ASP A 365 -16.71 -19.53 15.89
N LEU A 366 -17.88 -18.97 16.25
CA LEU A 366 -18.28 -17.61 15.88
C LEU A 366 -17.41 -16.57 16.57
N VAL A 367 -17.11 -16.73 17.85
CA VAL A 367 -16.22 -15.85 18.60
C VAL A 367 -14.82 -15.89 18.00
N ASN A 368 -14.28 -17.08 17.76
CA ASN A 368 -12.95 -17.25 17.17
C ASN A 368 -12.89 -16.64 15.76
N THR A 369 -13.90 -16.90 14.92
CA THR A 369 -13.96 -16.34 13.56
C THR A 369 -14.11 -14.82 13.59
N SER A 370 -14.94 -14.28 14.49
CA SER A 370 -15.11 -12.83 14.65
C SER A 370 -13.83 -12.17 15.14
N ALA A 371 -13.11 -12.77 16.08
CA ALA A 371 -11.83 -12.27 16.56
C ALA A 371 -10.79 -12.23 15.43
N VAL A 372 -10.71 -13.29 14.61
CA VAL A 372 -9.83 -13.30 13.43
C VAL A 372 -10.24 -12.24 12.42
N LEU A 373 -11.53 -12.10 12.09
CA LEU A 373 -12.00 -11.07 11.17
C LEU A 373 -11.71 -9.64 11.66
N VAL A 374 -11.88 -9.38 12.96
CA VAL A 374 -11.54 -8.09 13.56
C VAL A 374 -10.04 -7.84 13.51
N HIS A 375 -9.22 -8.86 13.75
CA HIS A 375 -7.77 -8.73 13.63
C HIS A 375 -7.33 -8.45 12.18
N MET A 376 -7.90 -9.16 11.21
CA MET A 376 -7.65 -8.92 9.78
C MET A 376 -8.09 -7.50 9.37
N LEU A 377 -9.24 -7.03 9.83
CA LEU A 377 -9.69 -5.66 9.58
C LEU A 377 -8.80 -4.63 10.27
N SER A 378 -8.27 -4.95 11.45
CA SER A 378 -7.37 -4.10 12.21
C SER A 378 -6.06 -3.87 11.45
N GLU A 379 -5.47 -4.94 10.91
CA GLU A 379 -4.29 -4.87 10.06
C GLU A 379 -4.59 -4.11 8.75
N LEU A 380 -5.72 -4.41 8.11
CA LEU A 380 -6.11 -3.76 6.85
C LEU A 380 -6.31 -2.24 6.99
N LEU A 381 -6.85 -1.80 8.13
CA LEU A 381 -7.23 -0.41 8.37
C LEU A 381 -6.19 0.37 9.18
N GLY A 382 -5.12 -0.28 9.64
CA GLY A 382 -4.11 0.34 10.51
C GLY A 382 -4.70 0.84 11.84
N ALA A 383 -5.80 0.27 12.29
CA ALA A 383 -6.52 0.68 13.50
C ALA A 383 -6.54 -0.50 14.48
N PRO A 384 -6.33 -0.28 15.80
CA PRO A 384 -6.28 -1.40 16.74
C PRO A 384 -7.65 -2.11 16.83
N PRO A 385 -7.69 -3.43 17.14
CA PRO A 385 -8.93 -4.23 17.11
C PRO A 385 -10.09 -3.63 17.92
N HIS A 386 -9.77 -3.01 19.08
CA HIS A 386 -10.77 -2.38 19.94
C HIS A 386 -11.37 -1.09 19.35
N ALA A 387 -10.64 -0.37 18.50
CA ALA A 387 -11.17 0.80 17.80
C ALA A 387 -12.23 0.40 16.76
N LEU A 388 -12.07 -0.77 16.14
CA LEU A 388 -13.00 -1.29 15.12
C LEU A 388 -14.32 -1.82 15.69
N LEU A 389 -14.29 -2.32 16.93
CA LEU A 389 -15.49 -2.82 17.62
C LEU A 389 -16.37 -1.69 18.17
N GLY A 390 -15.94 -0.42 18.02
CA GLY A 390 -16.48 0.69 18.79
C GLY A 390 -16.09 0.55 20.27
N ASN A 391 -15.99 1.66 21.01
CA ASN A 391 -15.68 1.68 22.45
C ASN A 391 -16.78 1.00 23.30
N LEU A 392 -17.06 -0.29 23.12
CA LEU A 392 -18.04 -1.07 23.87
C LEU A 392 -17.57 -1.40 25.31
N GLY A 393 -16.42 -0.88 25.74
CA GLY A 393 -15.81 -1.17 27.05
C GLY A 393 -15.53 0.03 27.95
N HIS A 394 -15.60 1.27 27.46
CA HIS A 394 -15.44 2.45 28.32
C HIS A 394 -16.79 2.85 28.93
N ILE A 395 -17.33 1.98 29.79
CA ILE A 395 -18.21 2.47 30.86
C ILE A 395 -17.28 3.19 31.80
N ALA A 396 -17.34 4.52 31.82
CA ALA A 396 -16.61 5.34 32.75
C ALA A 396 -16.88 4.81 34.17
N SER A 397 -15.86 4.22 34.80
CA SER A 397 -15.80 4.15 36.25
C SER A 397 -15.49 5.56 36.74
N GLU A 398 -16.53 6.40 36.81
CA GLU A 398 -16.52 7.56 37.68
C GLU A 398 -16.72 7.05 39.11
N ASP A 399 -15.62 6.99 39.86
CA ASP A 399 -15.59 7.16 41.32
C ASP A 399 -14.63 8.32 41.63
#